data_AF-A0A4Y2KS53-F1
#
_entry.id   AF-A0A4Y2KS53-F1
#
_cell.length_a   1.000
_cell.length_b   1.000
_cell.length_c   1.000
_cell.angle_alpha   90.00
_cell.angle_beta   90.00
_cell.angle_gamma   90.00
#
_symmetry.space_group_name_H-M   'P 1'
#
loop_
_entity.id
_entity.type
_entity.pdbx_description
1 polymer ?
#
loop_
_entity_poly.entity_id
_entity_poly.type
_entity_poly.pdbx_seq_one_letter_code
_entity_poly.pdbx_strand_id
1 'polypeptide(L)'
;MTSYISENGYDINTRLVYGMRCIGKGKCATRTLCAVMDLPPPPVKFERLNYSLYRALSSACSKSILNAVEGAVLRNDNARDIIVALDGTWQKRGHTSINGAITVTSLDTG
;
A
#
# COMPACT_ATOMS: atom_id res chain seq x y z
N MET A 1 21.82 10.55 10.63
CA MET A 1 20.98 10.33 9.44
C MET A 1 20.08 11.54 9.26
N THR A 2 20.39 12.43 8.32
CA THR A 2 19.61 13.65 8.08
C THR A 2 18.51 13.36 7.05
N SER A 3 17.30 13.85 7.29
CA SER A 3 16.20 13.75 6.32
C SER A 3 16.49 14.59 5.08
N TYR A 4 16.25 14.06 3.89
CA TYR A 4 16.28 14.85 2.65
C TYR A 4 14.87 15.32 2.25
N ILE A 5 14.83 16.38 1.43
CA ILE A 5 13.58 16.96 0.93
C ILE A 5 13.22 16.26 -0.39
N SER A 6 12.02 15.69 -0.44
CA SER A 6 11.38 15.17 -1.65
C SER A 6 10.30 16.14 -2.15
N GLU A 7 9.73 15.89 -3.34
CA GLU A 7 8.58 16.66 -3.87
C GLU A 7 7.41 16.74 -2.86
N ASN A 8 7.24 15.69 -2.05
CA ASN A 8 6.14 15.60 -1.08
C ASN A 8 6.47 16.26 0.27
N GLY A 9 7.72 16.70 0.48
CA GLY A 9 8.25 17.23 1.73
C GLY A 9 9.40 16.39 2.27
N TYR A 10 9.71 16.52 3.55
CA TYR A 10 10.74 15.71 4.19
C TYR A 10 10.43 14.22 4.14
N ASP A 11 11.38 13.41 3.67
CA ASP A 11 11.22 11.95 3.53
C ASP A 11 10.81 11.27 4.85
N ILE A 12 11.34 11.73 5.99
CA ILE A 12 10.98 11.20 7.32
C ILE A 12 9.48 11.31 7.60
N ASN A 13 8.82 12.37 7.15
CA ASN A 13 7.38 12.55 7.31
C ASN A 13 6.63 11.56 6.42
N THR A 14 7.09 11.35 5.19
CA THR A 14 6.51 10.34 4.28
C THR A 14 6.63 8.94 4.88
N ARG A 15 7.79 8.59 5.43
CA ARG A 15 8.01 7.29 6.10
C ARG A 15 7.13 7.11 7.33
N LEU A 16 6.94 8.16 8.14
CA LEU A 16 6.02 8.13 9.26
C LEU A 16 4.59 7.83 8.81
N VAL A 17 4.08 8.55 7.80
CA VAL A 17 2.73 8.30 7.27
C VAL A 17 2.62 6.90 6.66
N TYR A 18 3.63 6.45 5.92
CA TYR A 18 3.69 5.11 5.34
C TYR A 18 3.63 4.02 6.42
N GLY A 19 4.45 4.12 7.47
CA GLY A 19 4.46 3.16 8.57
C GLY A 19 3.10 3.08 9.28
N MET A 20 2.46 4.22 9.53
CA MET A 20 1.12 4.25 10.14
C MET A 20 0.07 3.61 9.22
N ARG A 21 0.17 3.82 7.91
CA ARG A 21 -0.70 3.19 6.91
C ARG A 21 -0.55 1.67 6.91
N CYS A 22 0.68 1.13 6.98
CA CYS A 22 0.94 -0.30 7.00
C CYS A 22 0.29 -1.03 8.20
N ILE A 23 0.10 -0.32 9.32
CA ILE A 23 -0.57 -0.86 10.51
C ILE A 23 -2.04 -0.46 10.60
N GLY A 24 -2.62 0.12 9.54
CA GLY A 24 -4.04 0.50 9.50
C GLY A 24 -4.39 1.63 10.44
N LYS A 25 -3.46 2.56 10.67
CA LYS A 25 -3.61 3.69 11.59
C LYS A 25 -3.45 5.01 10.84
N GLY A 26 -4.31 5.97 11.19
CA GLY A 26 -4.29 7.31 10.62
C GLY A 26 -3.67 8.36 11.54
N LYS A 27 -3.85 9.63 11.16
CA LYS A 27 -3.32 10.82 11.84
C LYS A 27 -3.56 10.85 13.36
N CYS A 28 -4.73 10.40 13.83
CA CYS A 28 -5.06 10.41 15.26
C CYS A 28 -4.13 9.49 16.07
N ALA A 29 -3.86 8.29 15.57
CA ALA A 29 -2.92 7.37 16.19
C ALA A 29 -1.48 7.89 16.09
N THR A 30 -1.11 8.53 14.97
CA THR A 30 0.19 9.20 14.84
C THR A 30 0.37 10.30 15.89
N ARG A 31 -0.69 11.08 16.18
CA ARG A 31 -0.67 12.10 17.23
C ARG A 31 -0.42 11.49 18.60
N THR A 32 -1.06 10.37 18.89
CA THR A 32 -0.85 9.64 20.16
C THR A 32 0.59 9.13 20.25
N LEU A 33 1.11 8.53 19.17
CA LEU A 33 2.50 8.07 19.10
C LEU A 33 3.48 9.23 19.34
N CYS A 34 3.30 10.37 18.66
CA CYS A 34 4.14 11.55 18.85
C CYS A 34 4.12 12.02 20.31
N ALA A 35 2.93 12.08 20.93
CA ALA A 35 2.80 12.51 22.32
C ALA A 35 3.48 11.54 23.32
N VAL A 36 3.34 10.22 23.12
CA VAL A 36 3.95 9.21 23.99
C VAL A 36 5.48 9.22 23.89
N MET A 37 6.01 9.48 22.69
CA MET A 37 7.44 9.44 22.39
C MET A 37 8.15 10.79 22.57
N ASP A 38 7.44 11.82 23.06
CA ASP A 38 7.93 13.20 23.14
C ASP A 38 8.48 13.75 21.81
N LEU A 39 7.76 13.44 20.72
CA LEU A 39 8.09 13.90 19.37
C LEU A 39 7.23 15.11 18.97
N PRO A 40 7.70 15.93 18.00
CA PRO A 40 6.89 16.96 17.39
C PRO A 40 5.55 16.41 16.86
N PRO A 41 4.50 17.25 16.82
CA PRO A 41 3.20 16.82 16.35
C PRO A 41 3.25 16.29 14.91
N PRO A 42 2.31 15.42 14.50
CA PRO A 42 2.29 14.86 13.17
C PRO A 42 2.31 15.93 12.06
N PRO A 43 2.85 15.62 10.88
CA PRO A 43 2.95 16.58 9.78
C PRO A 43 1.61 17.23 9.46
N VAL A 44 1.59 18.56 9.29
CA VAL A 44 0.38 19.31 8.93
C VAL A 44 -0.25 18.76 7.65
N LYS A 45 0.60 18.37 6.69
CA LYS A 45 0.22 17.85 5.36
C LYS A 45 -0.01 16.32 5.35
N PHE A 46 -0.41 15.72 6.48
CA PHE A 46 -0.61 14.27 6.62
C PHE A 46 -1.49 13.67 5.50
N GLU A 47 -2.65 14.27 5.22
CA GLU A 47 -3.57 13.76 4.19
C GLU A 47 -2.97 13.83 2.79
N ARG A 48 -2.22 14.90 2.49
CA ARG A 48 -1.52 15.02 1.20
C ARG A 48 -0.48 13.93 1.02
N LEU A 49 0.30 13.63 2.07
CA LEU A 49 1.27 12.54 2.07
C LEU A 49 0.56 11.18 1.90
N ASN A 50 -0.52 10.97 2.65
CA ASN A 50 -1.31 9.75 2.58
C ASN A 50 -1.91 9.52 1.18
N TYR A 51 -2.39 10.57 0.52
CA TYR A 51 -2.89 10.52 -0.85
C TYR A 51 -1.77 10.25 -1.87
N SER A 52 -0.61 10.87 -1.69
CA SER A 52 0.55 10.62 -2.57
C SER A 52 1.03 9.16 -2.47
N LEU A 53 1.08 8.61 -1.25
CA LEU A 53 1.35 7.19 -1.02
C LEU A 53 0.30 6.28 -1.66
N TYR A 54 -0.99 6.63 -1.55
CA TYR A 54 -2.05 5.89 -2.24
C TYR A 54 -1.84 5.84 -3.75
N ARG A 55 -1.52 6.98 -4.39
CA ARG A 55 -1.25 7.01 -5.84
C ARG A 55 -0.06 6.15 -6.23
N ALA A 56 1.04 6.24 -5.47
CA ALA A 56 2.23 5.43 -5.72
C ALA A 56 1.94 3.92 -5.56
N LEU A 57 1.24 3.54 -4.50
CA LEU A 57 0.85 2.14 -4.25
C LEU A 57 -0.12 1.62 -5.32
N SER A 58 -1.10 2.43 -5.73
CA SER A 58 -2.03 2.07 -6.81
C SER A 58 -1.29 1.84 -8.12
N SER A 59 -0.34 2.72 -8.46
CA SER A 59 0.47 2.55 -9.67
C SER A 59 1.36 1.31 -9.61
N ALA A 60 1.98 1.04 -8.46
CA ALA A 60 2.78 -0.17 -8.25
C ALA A 60 1.92 -1.44 -8.36
N CYS A 61 0.72 -1.43 -7.77
CA CYS A 61 -0.26 -2.52 -7.88
C CYS A 61 -0.65 -2.79 -9.34
N SER A 62 -1.05 -1.75 -10.09
CA SER A 62 -1.39 -1.91 -11.51
C SER A 62 -0.23 -2.48 -12.33
N LYS A 63 1.00 -1.99 -12.12
CA LYS A 63 2.19 -2.53 -12.80
C LYS A 63 2.45 -3.99 -12.44
N SER A 64 2.31 -4.35 -11.16
CA SER A 64 2.49 -5.73 -10.69
C SER A 64 1.49 -6.67 -11.35
N ILE A 65 0.22 -6.27 -11.44
CA ILE A 65 -0.84 -7.06 -12.07
C ILE A 65 -0.57 -7.19 -13.57
N LEU A 66 -0.19 -6.10 -14.27
CA LEU A 66 0.13 -6.14 -15.69
C LEU A 66 1.29 -7.09 -15.99
N ASN A 67 2.36 -7.04 -15.20
CA ASN A 67 3.49 -7.96 -15.35
C ASN A 67 3.06 -9.43 -15.13
N ALA A 68 2.17 -9.68 -14.17
CA ALA A 68 1.63 -11.02 -13.93
C ALA A 68 0.77 -11.51 -15.10
N VAL A 69 -0.05 -10.64 -15.68
CA VAL A 69 -0.85 -10.93 -16.88
C VAL A 69 0.05 -11.23 -18.07
N GLU A 70 1.09 -10.43 -18.31
CA GLU A 70 2.06 -10.70 -19.39
C GLU A 70 2.74 -12.06 -19.22
N GLY A 71 3.16 -12.40 -18.00
CA GLY A 71 3.71 -13.72 -17.68
C GLY A 71 2.72 -14.87 -17.90
N ALA A 72 1.44 -14.66 -17.57
CA ALA A 72 0.38 -15.65 -17.79
C ALA A 72 0.06 -15.83 -19.28
N VAL A 73 -0.03 -14.74 -20.06
CA VAL A 73 -0.26 -14.79 -21.51
C VAL A 73 0.86 -15.55 -22.22
N LEU A 74 2.11 -15.31 -21.85
CA LEU A 74 3.27 -16.01 -22.41
C LEU A 74 3.23 -17.52 -22.15
N ARG A 75 2.67 -17.95 -21.01
CA ARG A 75 2.51 -19.36 -20.65
C ARG A 75 1.28 -20.01 -21.26
N ASN A 76 0.32 -19.21 -21.73
CA ASN A 76 -0.94 -19.65 -22.33
C ASN A 76 -0.89 -19.53 -23.86
N ASP A 77 0.24 -19.87 -24.50
CA ASP A 77 0.43 -19.81 -25.96
C ASP A 77 0.03 -18.46 -26.60
N ASN A 78 0.28 -17.35 -25.88
CA ASN A 78 -0.13 -15.98 -26.23
C ASN A 78 -1.65 -15.73 -26.28
N ALA A 79 -2.47 -16.65 -25.80
CA ALA A 79 -3.90 -16.43 -25.60
C ALA A 79 -4.17 -15.57 -24.35
N ARG A 80 -5.08 -14.60 -24.50
CA ARG A 80 -5.47 -13.68 -23.42
C ARG A 80 -6.65 -14.17 -22.59
N ASP A 81 -7.29 -15.25 -23.01
CA ASP A 81 -8.34 -15.92 -22.23
C ASP A 81 -7.66 -16.69 -21.10
N ILE A 82 -7.57 -16.03 -19.95
CA ILE A 82 -6.93 -16.53 -18.73
C ILE A 82 -7.98 -16.59 -17.65
N ILE A 83 -8.15 -17.77 -17.06
CA ILE A 83 -9.00 -17.95 -15.88
C ILE A 83 -8.19 -17.56 -14.66
N VAL A 84 -8.74 -16.67 -13.84
CA VAL A 84 -8.09 -16.20 -12.62
C VAL A 84 -8.91 -16.58 -11.38
N ALA A 85 -8.20 -16.95 -10.32
CA ALA A 85 -8.75 -17.04 -8.98
C ALA A 85 -8.41 -15.76 -8.22
N LEU A 86 -9.39 -15.20 -7.51
CA LEU A 86 -9.20 -14.04 -6.65
C LEU A 86 -9.49 -14.46 -5.21
N ASP A 87 -8.51 -14.28 -4.33
CA ASP A 87 -8.65 -14.49 -2.90
C ASP A 87 -8.28 -13.22 -2.14
N GLY A 88 -8.92 -13.02 -1.00
CA GLY A 88 -8.76 -11.84 -0.17
C GLY A 88 -8.73 -12.23 1.30
N THR A 89 -7.74 -11.72 2.01
CA THR A 89 -7.62 -11.89 3.46
C THR A 89 -7.60 -10.54 4.16
N TRP A 90 -8.19 -10.50 5.35
CA TRP A 90 -8.19 -9.32 6.21
C TRP A 90 -7.50 -9.65 7.53
N GLN A 91 -6.79 -8.67 8.09
CA GLN A 91 -6.10 -8.86 9.37
C GLN A 91 -7.06 -9.20 10.52
N LYS A 92 -8.28 -8.66 10.50
CA LYS A 92 -9.32 -8.95 11.49
C LYS A 92 -10.55 -9.51 10.81
N ARG A 93 -11.19 -10.50 11.46
CA ARG A 93 -12.47 -11.07 11.03
C ARG A 93 -13.58 -10.01 11.14
N GLY A 94 -14.47 -9.96 10.15
CA GLY A 94 -15.54 -8.97 10.05
C GLY A 94 -15.16 -7.77 9.18
N HIS A 95 -16.17 -7.05 8.66
CA HIS A 95 -16.04 -5.91 7.72
C HIS A 95 -15.36 -4.65 8.32
N THR A 96 -14.59 -4.79 9.40
CA THR A 96 -13.98 -3.68 10.16
C THR A 96 -12.46 -3.60 10.01
N SER A 97 -11.85 -4.46 9.20
CA SER A 97 -10.39 -4.43 8.99
C SER A 97 -10.00 -3.43 7.90
N ILE A 98 -9.11 -2.50 8.25
CA ILE A 98 -8.52 -1.53 7.30
C ILE A 98 -7.30 -2.15 6.59
N ASN A 99 -6.76 -3.25 7.13
CA ASN A 99 -5.64 -3.98 6.56
C ASN A 99 -6.12 -5.29 5.98
N GLY A 100 -5.70 -5.55 4.75
CA GLY A 100 -5.95 -6.81 4.05
C GLY A 100 -4.99 -6.96 2.88
N ALA A 101 -4.95 -8.18 2.35
CA ALA A 101 -4.23 -8.51 1.13
C ALA A 101 -5.23 -9.12 0.16
N ILE A 102 -5.05 -8.82 -1.12
CA ILE A 102 -5.78 -9.44 -2.22
C ILE A 102 -4.74 -10.10 -3.10
N THR A 103 -4.98 -11.35 -3.46
CA THR A 103 -4.16 -12.13 -4.36
C THR A 103 -4.98 -12.50 -5.59
N VAL A 104 -4.39 -12.31 -6.75
CA VAL A 104 -4.95 -12.75 -8.03
C VAL A 104 -3.95 -13.73 -8.63
N THR A 105 -4.39 -14.96 -8.86
CA THR A 105 -3.57 -16.07 -9.35
C THR A 105 -4.19 -16.66 -10.59
N SER A 106 -3.37 -17.13 -11.52
CA SER A 106 -3.89 -17.84 -12.69
C SER A 106 -4.27 -19.24 -12.27
N LEU A 107 -5.41 -19.74 -12.76
CA LEU A 107 -5.84 -21.10 -12.43
C LEU A 107 -4.82 -22.15 -12.93
N ASP A 108 -4.22 -21.90 -14.09
CA ASP A 108 -3.38 -22.87 -14.78
C ASP A 108 -1.94 -22.89 -14.25
N THR A 109 -1.46 -21.78 -13.68
CA THR A 109 -0.07 -21.65 -13.23
C THR A 109 0.11 -21.49 -11.73
N GLY A 110 -0.97 -21.23 -10.98
CA GLY A 110 -0.91 -20.77 -9.59
C GLY A 110 -0.43 -19.33 -9.51
#